data_AF-A0A2D4F641-F1
#
_entry.id   AF-A0A2D4F641-F1
#
_cell.length_a   1.000
_cell.length_b   1.000
_cell.length_c   1.000
_cell.angle_alpha   90.00
_cell.angle_beta   90.00
_cell.angle_gamma   90.00
#
_symmetry.space_group_name_H-M   'P 1'
#
loop_
_entity.id
_entity.type
_entity.pdbx_description
1 polymer ?
#
loop_
_entity_poly.entity_id
_entity_poly.type
_entity_poly.pdbx_seq_one_letter_code
_entity_poly.pdbx_strand_id
1 'polypeptide(L)'
;MMERILGPIPSRMIRKTRKQKYFYHGHLDWDENTSAGRYVRENCKPLRRYLSSEAEDHHRLFDLLEGMLEYEPTKRLALSEALKHPFFSVLQLPPASKAWDSN
;
A
#
# COMPACT_ATOMS: atom_id res chain seq x y z
N MET A 1 -0.72 10.84 -8.70
CA MET A 1 -1.19 9.44 -8.62
C MET A 1 -0.87 8.80 -7.27
N MET A 2 0.40 8.59 -6.91
CA MET A 2 0.76 7.99 -5.61
C MET A 2 0.17 8.78 -4.43
N GLU A 3 0.28 10.12 -4.45
CA GLU A 3 -0.29 10.96 -3.39
C GLU A 3 -1.80 10.80 -3.22
N ARG A 4 -2.50 10.39 -4.28
CA ARG A 4 -3.94 10.15 -4.24
C ARG A 4 -4.31 8.82 -3.59
N ILE A 5 -3.44 7.82 -3.73
CA ILE A 5 -3.67 6.45 -3.24
C ILE A 5 -3.16 6.30 -1.81
N LEU A 6 -1.96 6.83 -1.54
CA LEU A 6 -1.19 6.59 -0.31
C LEU A 6 -1.07 7.83 0.59
N GLY A 7 -1.57 8.98 0.15
CA GLY A 7 -1.37 10.26 0.85
C GLY A 7 -0.05 10.95 0.47
N PRO A 8 0.21 12.15 1.04
CA PRO A 8 1.28 13.04 0.59
C PRO A 8 2.69 12.44 0.77
N ILE A 9 3.60 12.79 -0.14
CA ILE A 9 5.00 12.35 -0.03
C ILE A 9 5.66 13.03 1.18
N PRO A 10 6.40 12.29 2.03
CA PRO A 10 7.08 12.87 3.18
C PRO A 10 8.04 14.00 2.80
N SER A 11 7.95 15.14 3.48
CA SER A 11 8.73 16.35 3.15
C SER A 11 10.24 16.11 3.17
N ARG A 12 10.73 15.16 3.97
CA ARG A 12 12.14 14.76 3.99
C ARG A 12 12.60 14.23 2.64
N MET A 13 11.77 13.42 1.96
CA MET A 13 12.09 12.88 0.63
C MET A 13 12.06 13.97 -0.43
N ILE A 14 11.06 14.87 -0.35
CA ILE A 14 10.93 16.02 -1.25
C ILE A 14 12.17 16.91 -1.16
N ARG A 15 12.62 17.25 0.05
CA ARG A 15 13.82 18.08 0.25
C ARG A 15 15.13 17.39 -0.19
N LYS A 16 15.21 16.06 -0.06
CA LYS A 16 16.44 15.30 -0.37
C LYS A 16 16.63 15.02 -1.86
N THR A 17 15.56 14.98 -2.66
CA THR A 17 15.66 14.59 -4.08
C THR A 17 16.38 15.65 -4.93
N ARG A 18 17.10 15.21 -5.97
CA ARG A 18 17.65 16.11 -7.00
C ARG A 18 16.59 16.53 -8.04
N LYS A 19 15.43 15.88 -8.04
CA LYS A 19 14.34 16.11 -9.02
C LYS A 19 13.37 17.20 -8.54
N GLN A 20 13.90 18.36 -8.15
CA GLN A 20 13.12 19.46 -7.59
C GLN A 20 12.07 20.03 -8.57
N LYS A 21 12.27 19.86 -9.89
CA LYS A 21 11.30 20.29 -10.92
C LYS A 21 9.89 19.70 -10.80
N TYR A 22 9.69 18.66 -10.00
CA TYR A 22 8.37 18.06 -9.77
C TYR A 22 7.67 18.63 -8.52
N PHE A 23 8.30 19.56 -7.81
CA PHE A 23 7.80 20.06 -6.54
C PHE A 23 7.84 21.58 -6.50
N TYR A 24 6.81 22.18 -5.91
CA TYR A 24 6.70 23.61 -5.69
C TYR A 24 6.18 23.84 -4.26
N HIS A 25 6.84 24.73 -3.50
CA HIS A 25 6.57 24.97 -2.07
C HIS A 25 6.49 23.70 -1.20
N GLY A 26 7.28 22.69 -1.53
CA GLY A 26 7.32 21.44 -0.76
C GLY A 26 6.17 20.47 -1.03
N HIS A 27 5.34 20.73 -2.04
CA HIS A 27 4.27 19.85 -2.51
C HIS A 27 4.51 19.41 -3.96
N LEU A 28 3.91 18.31 -4.37
CA LEU A 28 3.94 17.89 -5.78
C LEU A 28 3.32 18.99 -6.64
N ASP A 29 4.07 19.46 -7.64
CA ASP A 29 3.59 20.45 -8.61
C ASP A 29 2.70 19.73 -9.64
N TRP A 30 1.42 19.64 -9.32
CA TRP A 30 0.43 18.89 -10.11
C TRP A 30 -0.91 19.62 -10.17
N ASP A 31 -1.32 20.02 -11.38
CA ASP A 31 -2.63 20.64 -11.61
C ASP A 31 -3.71 19.58 -11.86
N GLU A 32 -4.64 19.47 -10.91
CA GLU A 32 -5.78 18.56 -10.97
C GLU A 32 -6.81 18.88 -12.07
N ASN A 33 -6.79 20.10 -12.62
CA ASN A 33 -7.76 20.53 -13.63
C ASN A 33 -7.34 20.17 -15.06
N THR A 34 -6.10 19.74 -15.27
CA THR A 34 -5.62 19.22 -16.56
C THR A 34 -6.32 17.91 -16.94
N SER A 35 -6.24 17.50 -18.21
CA SER A 35 -6.78 16.19 -18.64
C SER A 35 -6.16 15.02 -17.84
N ALA A 36 -4.84 15.06 -17.63
CA ALA A 36 -4.14 14.09 -16.80
C ALA A 36 -4.56 14.18 -15.32
N GLY A 37 -4.75 15.40 -14.79
CA GLY A 37 -5.25 15.64 -13.44
C GLY A 37 -6.63 15.01 -13.21
N ARG A 38 -7.58 15.26 -14.12
CA ARG A 38 -8.92 14.66 -14.06
C ARG A 38 -8.88 13.14 -14.14
N TYR A 39 -8.09 12.59 -15.07
CA TYR A 39 -7.92 11.13 -15.19
C TYR A 39 -7.42 10.52 -13.88
N VAL A 40 -6.38 11.09 -13.26
CA VAL A 40 -5.86 10.59 -11.98
C VAL A 40 -6.92 10.71 -10.88
N ARG A 41 -7.65 11.81 -10.81
CA ARG A 41 -8.68 12.03 -9.78
C ARG A 41 -9.83 11.03 -9.89
N GLU A 42 -10.23 10.67 -11.10
CA GLU A 42 -11.32 9.74 -11.38
C GLU A 42 -10.91 8.27 -11.16
N ASN A 43 -9.68 7.91 -11.54
CA ASN A 43 -9.24 6.51 -11.57
C ASN A 43 -8.44 6.10 -10.33
N CYS A 44 -7.83 7.05 -9.62
CA CYS A 44 -7.04 6.78 -8.42
C CYS A 44 -7.81 7.19 -7.16
N LYS A 45 -8.07 6.21 -6.30
CA LYS A 45 -8.76 6.37 -5.03
C LYS A 45 -7.81 6.06 -3.87
N PRO A 46 -8.08 6.53 -2.64
CA PRO A 46 -7.33 6.08 -1.46
C PRO A 46 -7.31 4.55 -1.39
N LEU A 47 -6.18 3.96 -1.00
CA LEU A 47 -5.91 2.51 -1.13
C LEU A 47 -7.06 1.66 -0.58
N ARG A 48 -7.56 1.94 0.63
CA ARG A 48 -8.67 1.19 1.24
C ARG A 48 -10.00 1.23 0.47
N ARG A 49 -10.20 2.19 -0.45
CA ARG A 49 -11.39 2.19 -1.33
C ARG A 49 -11.37 1.09 -2.40
N TYR A 50 -10.26 0.36 -2.54
CA TYR A 50 -10.17 -0.82 -3.39
C TYR A 50 -10.47 -2.14 -2.65
N LEU A 51 -10.87 -2.08 -1.37
CA LEU A 51 -11.42 -3.23 -0.67
C LEU A 51 -12.67 -3.74 -1.40
N SER A 52 -12.70 -5.03 -1.69
CA SER A 52 -13.85 -5.71 -2.30
C SER A 52 -14.78 -6.34 -1.27
N SER A 53 -14.36 -6.44 -0.01
CA SER A 53 -15.08 -7.06 1.10
C SER A 53 -14.62 -6.44 2.42
N GLU A 54 -15.52 -6.39 3.40
CA GLU A 54 -15.25 -5.95 4.77
C GLU A 54 -14.82 -7.11 5.68
N ALA A 55 -14.58 -8.29 5.11
CA ALA A 55 -14.05 -9.43 5.84
C ALA A 55 -12.64 -9.13 6.39
N GLU A 56 -12.32 -9.72 7.54
CA GLU A 56 -11.11 -9.41 8.29
C GLU A 56 -9.82 -9.73 7.51
N ASP A 57 -9.83 -10.80 6.72
CA ASP A 57 -8.72 -11.19 5.85
C ASP A 57 -8.42 -10.15 4.76
N HIS A 58 -9.44 -9.51 4.20
CA HIS A 58 -9.27 -8.39 3.28
C HIS A 58 -8.65 -7.17 3.98
N HIS A 59 -9.09 -6.85 5.21
CA HIS A 59 -8.46 -5.79 6.00
C HIS A 59 -7.00 -6.10 6.32
N ARG A 60 -6.68 -7.35 6.68
CA ARG A 60 -5.30 -7.80 6.94
C ARG A 60 -4.43 -7.74 5.68
N LEU A 61 -4.99 -8.04 4.50
CA LEU A 61 -4.27 -7.87 3.24
C LEU A 61 -3.91 -6.41 3.00
N PHE A 62 -4.87 -5.50 3.19
CA PHE A 62 -4.63 -4.08 2.96
C PHE A 62 -3.69 -3.46 4.00
N ASP A 63 -3.73 -3.92 5.25
CA ASP A 63 -2.74 -3.56 6.28
C ASP A 63 -1.31 -3.95 5.86
N LEU A 64 -1.13 -5.18 5.35
CA LEU A 64 0.15 -5.62 4.79
C LEU A 64 0.60 -4.73 3.62
N LEU A 65 -0.31 -4.44 2.68
CA LEU A 65 -0.03 -3.59 1.52
C LEU A 65 0.35 -2.16 1.92
N GLU A 66 -0.32 -1.57 2.91
CA GLU A 66 0.02 -0.25 3.44
C GLU A 66 1.45 -0.22 3.99
N GLY A 67 1.85 -1.24 4.76
CA GLY A 67 3.22 -1.37 5.26
C GLY A 67 4.27 -1.54 4.15
N MET A 68 3.94 -2.30 3.10
CA MET A 68 4.84 -2.53 1.95
C MET A 68 4.91 -1.32 0.99
N LEU A 69 3.88 -0.47 0.95
CA LEU A 69 3.79 0.71 0.08
C LEU A 69 4.22 2.01 0.74
N GLU A 70 4.76 1.96 1.97
CA GLU A 70 5.33 3.12 2.66
C GLU A 70 6.40 3.81 1.80
N TYR A 71 6.32 5.15 1.73
CA TYR A 71 7.21 5.97 0.92
C TYR A 71 8.65 5.89 1.41
N GLU A 72 8.85 6.02 2.73
CA GLU A 72 10.18 6.06 3.32
C GLU A 72 10.79 4.66 3.36
N PRO A 73 11.86 4.37 2.60
CA PRO A 73 12.39 3.01 2.50
C PRO A 73 12.83 2.42 3.84
N THR A 74 13.25 3.27 4.78
CA THR A 74 13.66 2.87 6.14
C THR A 74 12.49 2.53 7.06
N LYS A 75 11.26 2.91 6.68
CA LYS A 75 10.02 2.59 7.41
C LYS A 75 9.20 1.51 6.73
N ARG A 76 9.49 1.23 5.45
CA ARG A 76 8.81 0.22 4.65
C ARG A 76 9.03 -1.17 5.23
N LEU A 77 7.94 -1.93 5.34
CA LEU A 77 7.93 -3.28 5.86
C LEU A 77 8.92 -4.18 5.10
N ALA A 78 9.85 -4.80 5.83
CA ALA A 78 10.80 -5.74 5.22
C ALA A 78 10.12 -7.07 4.90
N LEU A 79 10.62 -7.80 3.89
CA LEU A 79 10.03 -9.10 3.52
C LEU A 79 10.09 -10.13 4.68
N SER A 80 11.15 -10.11 5.47
CA SER A 80 11.29 -10.97 6.66
C SER A 80 10.24 -10.69 7.74
N GLU A 81 9.77 -9.45 7.84
CA GLU A 81 8.70 -9.03 8.74
C GLU A 81 7.33 -9.32 8.12
N ALA A 82 7.17 -9.08 6.82
CA ALA A 82 5.97 -9.39 6.05
C ALA A 82 5.59 -10.88 6.15
N LEU A 83 6.56 -11.81 6.13
CA LEU A 83 6.31 -13.24 6.31
C LEU A 83 5.69 -13.58 7.68
N LYS A 84 5.81 -12.70 8.67
CA LYS A 84 5.24 -12.85 10.01
C LYS A 84 3.90 -12.11 10.16
N HIS A 85 3.39 -11.49 9.11
CA HIS A 85 2.17 -10.68 9.15
C HIS A 85 0.92 -11.55 9.42
N PRO A 86 -0.07 -11.08 10.21
CA PRO A 86 -1.32 -11.81 10.49
C PRO A 86 -2.13 -12.21 9.26
N PHE A 87 -1.89 -11.56 8.12
CA PHE A 87 -2.47 -11.97 6.84
C PHE A 87 -2.09 -13.41 6.46
N PHE A 88 -0.84 -13.82 6.73
CA PHE A 88 -0.36 -15.15 6.40
C PHE A 88 -0.60 -16.20 7.49
N SER A 89 -1.20 -15.85 8.62
CA SER A 89 -1.43 -16.80 9.73
C SER A 89 -2.31 -17.99 9.31
N VAL A 90 -3.20 -17.77 8.34
CA VAL A 90 -4.12 -18.81 7.81
C VAL A 90 -3.37 -19.92 7.07
N LEU A 91 -2.18 -19.61 6.52
CA LEU A 91 -1.32 -20.59 5.83
C LEU A 91 -0.47 -21.41 6.79
N GLN A 92 -0.36 -20.99 8.06
CA GLN A 92 0.44 -21.66 9.08
C GLN A 92 -0.34 -22.76 9.83
N LEU A 93 -1.61 -23.01 9.48
CA LEU A 93 -2.35 -24.14 10.00
C LEU A 93 -1.69 -25.45 9.53
N PRO A 94 -1.59 -26.49 10.39
CA PRO A 94 -1.11 -27.79 9.98
C PRO A 94 -1.90 -28.27 8.76
N PRO A 95 -1.28 -29.00 7.81
CA PRO A 95 -2.05 -29.64 6.75
C PRO A 95 -3.19 -30.40 7.41
N ALA A 96 -4.43 -30.12 7.00
CA ALA A 96 -5.61 -30.81 7.49
C ALA A 96 -5.28 -32.30 7.58
N SER A 97 -5.39 -32.87 8.80
CA SER A 97 -5.16 -34.29 9.03
C SER A 97 -5.91 -35.05 7.94
N LYS A 98 -5.17 -35.75 7.08
CA LYS A 98 -5.73 -36.57 6.01
C LYS A 98 -6.67 -37.59 6.65
N ALA A 99 -7.97 -37.33 6.57
CA ALA A 99 -9.03 -38.14 7.18
C ALA A 99 -9.24 -39.50 6.50
N TRP A 100 -8.23 -40.03 5.79
CA TRP A 100 -8.28 -41.30 5.08
C TRP A 100 -7.36 -42.37 5.67
N ASP A 101 -6.56 -42.05 6.70
CA ASP A 101 -5.84 -43.05 7.49
C ASP A 101 -6.76 -43.58 8.60
N SER A 102 -7.77 -44.36 8.21
CA SER A 102 -8.55 -45.20 9.10
C SER A 102 -8.89 -46.46 8.33
N ASN A 103 -7.98 -47.43 8.42
CA ASN A 103 -8.15 -48.80 7.93
C ASN A 103 -8.05 -49.76 9.12
#